data_AF-A0A0M4FUQ8-F1
#
_entry.id   AF-A0A0M4FUQ8-F1
#
_cell.length_a   1.000
_cell.length_b   1.000
_cell.length_c   1.000
_cell.angle_alpha   90.00
_cell.angle_beta   90.00
_cell.angle_gamma   90.00
#
_symmetry.space_group_name_H-M   'P 1'
#
loop_
_entity.id
_entity.type
_entity.pdbx_description
1 polymer ?
#
loop_
_entity_poly.entity_id
_entity_poly.type
_entity_poly.pdbx_seq_one_letter_code
_entity_poly.pdbx_strand_id
1 'polypeptide(L)'
;MMVVFCFIILMLAACKGEEEKEVEKEKEFTLPIHEADSDYFTERFRQQYHYSPEAGNLADPNGMVYFQGEYHQFFQQNGQWAHAISKDLIHWDHQPIALFHDDLGQSLSGSAVVDWNDTTGFFEGKPGLVAMFTNAKEGVESQSIAYSKDGRTWEKYEGNPVIPNPGVKDFRDPKVFWHEESKKWVMVVSSNLSVRFYGSPDLKKWDFLSEFGGQGSQAGVWECPDLFQLPVDGDPAKKKWVLHVSIGDNEETAGSSAQYFVGEFDGVHFTNDNPKEEVLWTDYGRDFYAAQSYSDVPAEDGRRIWLGWMSNWRYPYQSPTEPWKGTLSIPRALSLKTEEDGKVRLVQQPVEELKNLRAGEKNFTDLKVDGSLPISDFSGTTFEFEGVAEWEALEEFGIRLRKSEKEETAIGYQSEGSSLFVDRTKSGLPSIIDRTGAPFEFGKRFTSPYPPEKKQVKIHGFVDESSVELFINDGEQVFSNLIYTNPANRNIELYSNGGPVTFKSLNFYHLKSTWRKSPKTDQAERVVVNDKTIDLKVGESKETQAILKPDFLKEKKDIVWKSESDVVEVTQTKDGKAVIKGLKPGQAEITAADSTGKITSQVTVFVVE
;
A
#
# COMPACT_ATOMS: atom_id res chain seq x y z
N MET A 1 74.33 -3.82 45.40
CA MET A 1 74.38 -2.44 44.86
C MET A 1 73.41 -2.39 43.68
N MET A 2 72.15 -2.02 43.97
CA MET A 2 71.36 -0.92 43.34
C MET A 2 70.86 -1.19 41.90
N VAL A 3 69.54 -1.42 41.71
CA VAL A 3 68.48 -0.47 41.25
C VAL A 3 68.25 -0.63 39.73
N VAL A 4 67.11 -1.15 39.21
CA VAL A 4 65.70 -0.69 39.16
C VAL A 4 65.42 0.39 38.08
N PHE A 5 64.55 0.01 37.12
CA PHE A 5 63.57 0.80 36.31
C PHE A 5 63.99 1.77 35.19
N CYS A 6 63.52 1.48 33.95
CA CYS A 6 62.57 2.28 33.10
C CYS A 6 63.24 3.40 32.25
N PHE A 7 62.87 3.78 31.01
CA PHE A 7 61.62 3.75 30.22
C PHE A 7 61.92 3.67 28.69
N ILE A 8 61.06 2.93 27.99
CA ILE A 8 60.43 3.02 26.65
C ILE A 8 60.79 4.18 25.67
N ILE A 9 60.66 3.82 24.37
CA ILE A 9 60.13 4.52 23.18
C ILE A 9 61.19 4.96 22.12
N LEU A 10 61.23 4.27 20.96
CA LEU A 10 60.76 4.76 19.65
C LEU A 10 61.34 3.92 18.48
N MET A 11 60.41 3.52 17.60
CA MET A 11 60.55 3.36 16.14
C MET A 11 61.73 2.58 15.57
N LEU A 12 61.43 1.38 15.07
CA LEU A 12 61.60 1.00 13.64
C LEU A 12 61.34 -0.51 13.50
N ALA A 13 60.09 -0.87 13.25
CA ALA A 13 59.73 -2.14 12.65
C ALA A 13 58.56 -1.90 11.69
N ALA A 14 58.83 -1.08 10.67
CA ALA A 14 58.04 -1.06 9.45
C ALA A 14 58.37 -2.32 8.62
N CYS A 15 57.36 -2.88 7.97
CA CYS A 15 57.36 -4.10 7.13
C CYS A 15 57.05 -5.42 7.85
N LYS A 16 55.78 -5.60 8.23
CA LYS A 16 54.97 -6.84 8.17
C LYS A 16 53.75 -6.69 9.10
N GLY A 17 52.62 -6.23 8.57
CA GLY A 17 51.39 -6.14 9.37
C GLY A 17 50.22 -5.37 8.77
N GLU A 18 50.16 -5.22 7.44
CA GLU A 18 49.05 -4.57 6.74
C GLU A 18 48.58 -5.48 5.61
N GLU A 19 47.85 -6.55 5.94
CA GLU A 19 47.02 -7.28 4.96
C GLU A 19 45.83 -8.04 5.59
N GLU A 20 45.56 -7.84 6.89
CA GLU A 20 44.40 -8.42 7.58
C GLU A 20 43.77 -7.37 8.49
N LYS A 21 42.90 -6.52 7.94
CA LYS A 21 41.85 -5.77 8.66
C LYS A 21 41.14 -4.79 7.71
N GLU A 22 40.31 -5.32 6.82
CA GLU A 22 39.20 -4.57 6.24
C GLU A 22 38.16 -5.57 5.68
N VAL A 23 37.61 -6.38 6.60
CA VAL A 23 36.28 -6.96 6.42
C VAL A 23 35.42 -6.21 7.42
N GLU A 24 34.92 -5.04 7.01
CA GLU A 24 33.94 -4.31 7.79
C GLU A 24 32.67 -5.16 7.88
N LYS A 25 32.28 -5.38 9.14
CA LYS A 25 31.07 -6.08 9.54
C LYS A 25 29.86 -5.47 8.82
N GLU A 26 29.24 -6.22 7.92
CA GLU A 26 27.81 -6.12 7.71
C GLU A 26 27.15 -6.34 9.07
N LYS A 27 26.68 -5.25 9.69
CA LYS A 27 25.74 -5.37 10.79
C LYS A 27 24.49 -5.98 10.15
N GLU A 28 24.23 -7.25 10.43
CA GLU A 28 22.87 -7.80 10.41
C GLU A 28 21.99 -6.80 11.14
N PHE A 29 21.21 -6.04 10.39
CA PHE A 29 20.15 -5.22 10.94
C PHE A 29 19.01 -6.18 11.28
N THR A 30 19.17 -6.91 12.38
CA THR A 30 18.07 -7.62 13.01
C THR A 30 17.20 -6.54 13.63
N LEU A 31 16.11 -6.21 12.95
CA LEU A 31 15.03 -5.44 13.56
C LEU A 31 14.66 -6.15 14.88
N PRO A 32 14.69 -5.46 16.03
CA PRO A 32 14.21 -6.06 17.26
C PRO A 32 12.76 -6.48 17.00
N ILE A 33 12.42 -7.74 17.27
CA ILE A 33 11.03 -8.18 17.36
C ILE A 33 10.41 -7.33 18.46
N HIS A 34 9.81 -6.20 18.08
CA HIS A 34 9.15 -5.32 19.04
C HIS A 34 7.96 -6.11 19.57
N GLU A 35 7.96 -6.40 20.87
CA GLU A 35 6.69 -6.68 21.53
C GLU A 35 5.76 -5.51 21.20
N ALA A 36 4.57 -5.80 20.70
CA ALA A 36 3.55 -4.83 20.34
C ALA A 36 3.11 -4.02 21.58
N ASP A 37 3.94 -3.06 21.97
CA ASP A 37 3.67 -2.06 23.00
C ASP A 37 2.75 -0.96 22.42
N SER A 38 2.21 -0.10 23.28
CA SER A 38 1.26 0.94 22.89
C SER A 38 1.79 1.93 21.85
N ASP A 39 3.12 2.07 21.73
CA ASP A 39 3.76 3.03 20.82
C ASP A 39 4.16 2.43 19.47
N TYR A 40 4.00 1.12 19.26
CA TYR A 40 4.36 0.44 18.02
C TYR A 40 3.49 0.91 16.84
N PHE A 41 4.10 1.33 15.71
CA PHE A 41 3.39 1.80 14.50
C PHE A 41 2.44 2.98 14.77
N THR A 42 2.89 3.92 15.61
CA THR A 42 2.12 5.13 15.96
C THR A 42 2.58 6.39 15.24
N GLU A 43 3.55 6.29 14.32
CA GLU A 43 4.12 7.44 13.62
C GLU A 43 3.07 8.19 12.79
N ARG A 44 3.39 9.45 12.47
CA ARG A 44 2.53 10.28 11.63
C ARG A 44 2.30 9.56 10.29
N PHE A 45 1.03 9.54 9.85
CA PHE A 45 0.58 8.90 8.61
C PHE A 45 0.72 7.38 8.55
N ARG A 46 1.20 6.72 9.60
CA ARG A 46 1.30 5.25 9.64
C ARG A 46 -0.08 4.63 9.49
N GLN A 47 -0.28 3.89 8.42
CA GLN A 47 -1.54 3.20 8.16
C GLN A 47 -1.71 2.06 9.17
N GLN A 48 -2.92 1.90 9.68
CA GLN A 48 -3.22 1.08 10.84
C GLN A 48 -3.75 -0.30 10.47
N TYR A 49 -4.20 -0.51 9.23
CA TYR A 49 -4.65 -1.81 8.73
C TYR A 49 -4.14 -2.14 7.32
N HIS A 50 -3.18 -1.36 6.80
CA HIS A 50 -2.42 -1.67 5.59
C HIS A 50 -1.01 -2.07 5.96
N TYR A 51 -0.46 -3.07 5.26
CA TYR A 51 0.91 -3.51 5.50
C TYR A 51 1.92 -2.41 5.17
N SER A 52 2.89 -2.19 6.06
CA SER A 52 4.06 -1.34 5.83
C SER A 52 5.27 -1.91 6.58
N PRO A 53 6.51 -1.67 6.10
CA PRO A 53 7.70 -2.11 6.81
C PRO A 53 7.89 -1.26 8.08
N GLU A 54 8.56 -1.81 9.09
CA GLU A 54 8.86 -1.04 10.31
C GLU A 54 9.65 0.24 9.99
N ALA A 55 10.64 0.10 9.10
CA ALA A 55 11.46 1.20 8.57
C ALA A 55 11.93 0.88 7.14
N GLY A 56 12.47 1.90 6.46
CA GLY A 56 12.95 1.76 5.09
C GLY A 56 11.84 1.85 4.05
N ASN A 57 12.15 1.43 2.83
CA ASN A 57 11.25 1.51 1.68
C ASN A 57 10.59 0.17 1.37
N LEU A 58 9.32 0.26 0.98
CA LEU A 58 8.56 -0.81 0.37
C LEU A 58 8.15 -0.36 -1.04
N ALA A 59 8.38 -1.22 -2.03
CA ALA A 59 7.84 -1.11 -3.38
C ALA A 59 6.97 -2.34 -3.70
N ASP A 60 7.17 -2.95 -4.87
CA ASP A 60 6.36 -4.02 -5.41
C ASP A 60 6.14 -5.17 -4.40
N PRO A 61 4.91 -5.64 -4.22
CA PRO A 61 4.69 -6.94 -3.59
C PRO A 61 5.32 -8.03 -4.46
N ASN A 62 5.93 -9.03 -3.85
CA ASN A 62 6.64 -10.13 -4.51
C ASN A 62 6.25 -11.47 -3.89
N GLY A 63 6.51 -12.56 -4.61
CA GLY A 63 6.53 -13.90 -4.02
C GLY A 63 5.25 -14.34 -3.32
N MET A 64 4.10 -13.73 -3.64
CA MET A 64 2.86 -13.92 -2.88
C MET A 64 2.38 -15.37 -3.02
N VAL A 65 2.45 -16.15 -1.94
CA VAL A 65 2.13 -17.59 -1.95
C VAL A 65 1.52 -17.99 -0.61
N TYR A 66 0.52 -18.86 -0.65
CA TYR A 66 -0.01 -19.51 0.55
C TYR A 66 0.71 -20.86 0.75
N PHE A 67 1.27 -21.07 1.94
CA PHE A 67 1.98 -22.30 2.27
C PHE A 67 1.82 -22.64 3.75
N GLN A 68 1.53 -23.91 4.02
CA GLN A 68 1.46 -24.47 5.39
C GLN A 68 0.60 -23.66 6.39
N GLY A 69 -0.52 -23.07 5.92
CA GLY A 69 -1.44 -22.33 6.79
C GLY A 69 -1.23 -20.82 6.83
N GLU A 70 -0.27 -20.30 6.05
CA GLU A 70 0.18 -18.91 6.12
C GLU A 70 0.23 -18.28 4.71
N TYR A 71 -0.20 -17.03 4.61
CA TYR A 71 0.08 -16.15 3.48
C TYR A 71 1.47 -15.56 3.64
N HIS A 72 2.36 -15.84 2.69
CA HIS A 72 3.68 -15.22 2.62
C HIS A 72 3.62 -14.00 1.70
N GLN A 73 3.95 -12.83 2.24
CA GLN A 73 4.05 -11.58 1.52
C GLN A 73 5.51 -11.17 1.45
N PHE A 74 6.14 -11.33 0.30
CA PHE A 74 7.43 -10.69 0.03
C PHE A 74 7.21 -9.34 -0.61
N PHE A 75 8.22 -8.49 -0.61
CA PHE A 75 8.17 -7.20 -1.28
C PHE A 75 9.57 -6.64 -1.52
N GLN A 76 9.67 -5.75 -2.50
CA GLN A 76 10.91 -5.04 -2.81
C GLN A 76 11.30 -4.08 -1.69
N GLN A 77 12.52 -4.25 -1.18
CA GLN A 77 13.19 -3.32 -0.29
C GLN A 77 14.67 -3.23 -0.69
N ASN A 78 15.07 -2.08 -1.26
CA ASN A 78 16.45 -1.81 -1.69
C ASN A 78 17.06 -2.87 -2.64
N GLY A 79 16.27 -3.48 -3.53
CA GLY A 79 16.72 -4.53 -4.45
C GLY A 79 16.79 -5.92 -3.82
N GLN A 80 16.17 -6.11 -2.66
CA GLN A 80 16.08 -7.36 -1.91
C GLN A 80 14.60 -7.73 -1.71
N TRP A 81 14.33 -8.99 -1.40
CA TRP A 81 13.00 -9.43 -0.96
C TRP A 81 12.92 -9.41 0.55
N ALA A 82 12.29 -8.40 1.11
CA ALA A 82 11.83 -8.43 2.49
C ALA A 82 10.57 -9.31 2.61
N HIS A 83 10.23 -9.74 3.83
CA HIS A 83 9.24 -10.79 4.04
C HIS A 83 8.34 -10.49 5.26
N ALA A 84 7.06 -10.78 5.12
CA ALA A 84 6.11 -10.89 6.21
C ALA A 84 5.18 -12.09 6.00
N ILE A 85 4.57 -12.57 7.08
CA ILE A 85 3.58 -13.65 7.04
C ILE A 85 2.30 -13.23 7.74
N SER A 86 1.18 -13.77 7.29
CA SER A 86 -0.13 -13.58 7.93
C SER A 86 -0.96 -14.85 7.85
N LYS A 87 -1.91 -15.02 8.78
CA LYS A 87 -2.93 -16.08 8.72
C LYS A 87 -4.28 -15.58 8.20
N ASP A 88 -4.44 -14.27 8.09
CA ASP A 88 -5.73 -13.64 7.79
C ASP A 88 -5.61 -12.43 6.85
N LEU A 89 -4.46 -12.27 6.19
CA LEU A 89 -4.12 -11.21 5.23
C LEU A 89 -4.05 -9.78 5.82
N ILE A 90 -4.28 -9.60 7.12
CA ILE A 90 -4.38 -8.27 7.73
C ILE A 90 -3.50 -8.10 8.97
N HIS A 91 -3.28 -9.15 9.76
CA HIS A 91 -2.30 -9.16 10.85
C HIS A 91 -1.00 -9.78 10.34
N TRP A 92 0.02 -8.94 10.20
CA TRP A 92 1.29 -9.30 9.57
C TRP A 92 2.40 -9.38 10.61
N ASP A 93 3.14 -10.49 10.59
CA ASP A 93 4.37 -10.68 11.35
C ASP A 93 5.57 -10.48 10.43
N HIS A 94 6.36 -9.42 10.65
CA HIS A 94 7.59 -9.17 9.91
C HIS A 94 8.59 -10.32 10.10
N GLN A 95 9.21 -10.74 9.01
CA GLN A 95 10.23 -11.78 8.97
C GLN A 95 11.58 -11.19 8.53
N PRO A 96 12.70 -11.90 8.76
CA PRO A 96 13.98 -11.53 8.17
C PRO A 96 13.91 -11.42 6.63
N ILE A 97 14.84 -10.68 6.04
CA ILE A 97 14.99 -10.58 4.58
C ILE A 97 15.17 -11.99 4.01
N ALA A 98 14.42 -12.30 2.96
CA ALA A 98 14.38 -13.62 2.33
C ALA A 98 15.44 -13.76 1.24
N LEU A 99 15.55 -12.79 0.33
CA LEU A 99 16.51 -12.82 -0.78
C LEU A 99 17.37 -11.55 -0.78
N PHE A 100 18.66 -11.71 -0.52
CA PHE A 100 19.66 -10.65 -0.55
C PHE A 100 20.27 -10.46 -1.94
N HIS A 101 21.03 -9.38 -2.14
CA HIS A 101 21.91 -9.24 -3.31
C HIS A 101 22.96 -10.35 -3.36
N ASP A 102 23.45 -10.67 -4.55
CA ASP A 102 24.58 -11.59 -4.75
C ASP A 102 25.47 -11.14 -5.91
N ASP A 103 26.37 -12.02 -6.36
CA ASP A 103 27.27 -11.77 -7.49
C ASP A 103 26.55 -11.54 -8.83
N LEU A 104 25.30 -11.98 -8.97
CA LEU A 104 24.41 -11.72 -10.10
C LEU A 104 23.62 -10.40 -9.95
N GLY A 105 23.77 -9.72 -8.82
CA GLY A 105 23.28 -8.36 -8.58
C GLY A 105 22.08 -8.29 -7.63
N GLN A 106 21.19 -7.33 -7.91
CA GLN A 106 19.97 -7.12 -7.13
C GLN A 106 18.96 -8.24 -7.38
N SER A 107 18.19 -8.61 -6.35
CA SER A 107 17.04 -9.52 -6.46
C SER A 107 15.75 -8.70 -6.61
N LEU A 108 15.46 -8.32 -7.86
CA LEU A 108 14.28 -7.57 -8.26
C LEU A 108 13.01 -8.45 -8.23
N SER A 109 11.88 -7.86 -8.63
CA SER A 109 10.54 -8.41 -8.47
C SER A 109 10.35 -9.78 -9.13
N GLY A 110 9.33 -10.50 -8.67
CA GLY A 110 8.99 -11.84 -9.13
C GLY A 110 7.93 -12.51 -8.26
N SER A 111 7.79 -13.82 -8.39
CA SER A 111 6.71 -14.61 -7.82
C SER A 111 7.22 -15.88 -7.12
N ALA A 112 6.33 -16.55 -6.37
CA ALA A 112 6.61 -17.83 -5.75
C ALA A 112 5.44 -18.79 -5.95
N VAL A 113 5.75 -20.08 -5.95
CA VAL A 113 4.80 -21.19 -6.13
C VAL A 113 5.17 -22.34 -5.20
N VAL A 114 4.21 -23.21 -4.91
CA VAL A 114 4.48 -24.49 -4.26
C VAL A 114 4.76 -25.56 -5.31
N ASP A 115 5.96 -26.14 -5.31
CA ASP A 115 6.30 -27.30 -6.13
C ASP A 115 5.79 -28.58 -5.47
N TRP A 116 4.48 -28.82 -5.56
CA TRP A 116 3.79 -29.92 -4.89
C TRP A 116 4.33 -31.31 -5.22
N ASN A 117 4.89 -31.48 -6.42
CA ASN A 117 5.36 -32.76 -6.93
C ASN A 117 6.90 -32.88 -6.92
N ASP A 118 7.60 -31.92 -6.32
CA ASP A 118 9.07 -31.82 -6.34
C ASP A 118 9.63 -31.98 -7.77
N THR A 119 9.00 -31.30 -8.74
CA THR A 119 9.44 -31.30 -10.14
C THR A 119 10.85 -30.74 -10.30
N THR A 120 11.26 -29.87 -9.38
CA THR A 120 12.62 -29.34 -9.27
C THR A 120 13.62 -30.35 -8.72
N GLY A 121 13.19 -31.29 -7.87
CA GLY A 121 14.06 -32.22 -7.14
C GLY A 121 14.78 -31.59 -5.94
N PHE A 122 14.38 -30.39 -5.49
CA PHE A 122 14.98 -29.70 -4.35
C PHE A 122 14.52 -30.23 -2.99
N PHE A 123 13.41 -30.99 -2.95
CA PHE A 123 12.66 -31.21 -1.72
C PHE A 123 12.55 -32.68 -1.31
N GLU A 124 13.35 -33.57 -1.92
CA GLU A 124 13.42 -35.01 -1.57
C GLU A 124 12.04 -35.69 -1.67
N GLY A 125 11.23 -35.32 -2.67
CA GLY A 125 9.90 -35.83 -2.92
C GLY A 125 8.79 -35.21 -2.06
N LYS A 126 9.06 -34.10 -1.35
CA LYS A 126 8.06 -33.35 -0.57
C LYS A 126 7.71 -32.01 -1.24
N PRO A 127 6.56 -31.40 -0.93
CA PRO A 127 6.28 -30.04 -1.36
C PRO A 127 7.25 -29.02 -0.73
N GLY A 128 7.62 -28.00 -1.50
CA GLY A 128 8.40 -26.85 -1.03
C GLY A 128 8.15 -25.63 -1.91
N LEU A 129 8.62 -24.47 -1.46
CA LEU A 129 8.46 -23.22 -2.19
C LEU A 129 9.60 -23.00 -3.16
N VAL A 130 9.26 -22.53 -4.36
CA VAL A 130 10.22 -22.00 -5.34
C VAL A 130 9.83 -20.57 -5.65
N ALA A 131 10.75 -19.65 -5.44
CA ALA A 131 10.65 -18.27 -5.88
C ALA A 131 11.38 -18.13 -7.22
N MET A 132 10.75 -17.45 -8.17
CA MET A 132 11.38 -17.01 -9.41
C MET A 132 11.42 -15.48 -9.40
N PHE A 133 12.60 -14.92 -9.64
CA PHE A 133 12.88 -13.49 -9.48
C PHE A 133 13.87 -13.01 -10.53
N THR A 134 13.88 -11.72 -10.78
CA THR A 134 14.86 -11.11 -11.68
C THR A 134 16.14 -10.77 -10.93
N ASN A 135 17.28 -11.26 -11.40
CA ASN A 135 18.59 -10.73 -11.02
C ASN A 135 18.98 -9.59 -11.96
N ALA A 136 19.45 -8.48 -11.40
CA ALA A 136 19.86 -7.31 -12.18
C ALA A 136 21.25 -6.80 -11.78
N LYS A 137 22.17 -6.80 -12.75
CA LYS A 137 23.54 -6.28 -12.59
C LYS A 137 23.93 -5.47 -13.80
N GLU A 138 24.42 -4.25 -13.57
CA GLU A 138 24.89 -3.35 -14.64
C GLU A 138 23.86 -3.13 -15.77
N GLY A 139 22.57 -3.15 -15.41
CA GLY A 139 21.44 -2.99 -16.34
C GLY A 139 21.07 -4.25 -17.14
N VAL A 140 21.74 -5.38 -16.91
CA VAL A 140 21.37 -6.68 -17.48
C VAL A 140 20.43 -7.41 -16.51
N GLU A 141 19.22 -7.69 -16.96
CA GLU A 141 18.18 -8.37 -16.20
C GLU A 141 18.02 -9.82 -16.69
N SER A 142 18.08 -10.80 -15.80
CA SER A 142 17.95 -12.24 -16.10
C SER A 142 17.10 -12.95 -15.04
N GLN A 143 16.49 -14.09 -15.35
CA GLN A 143 15.58 -14.77 -14.42
C GLN A 143 16.31 -15.87 -13.64
N SER A 144 16.13 -15.87 -12.32
CA SER A 144 16.77 -16.77 -11.36
C SER A 144 15.73 -17.39 -10.45
N ILE A 145 16.09 -18.48 -9.78
CA ILE A 145 15.24 -19.15 -8.80
C ILE A 145 15.93 -19.33 -7.45
N ALA A 146 15.12 -19.34 -6.40
CA ALA A 146 15.50 -19.75 -5.05
C ALA A 146 14.45 -20.71 -4.51
N TYR A 147 14.80 -21.50 -3.51
CA TYR A 147 13.89 -22.49 -2.94
C TYR A 147 13.91 -22.48 -1.42
N SER A 148 12.79 -22.89 -0.82
CA SER A 148 12.61 -22.93 0.63
C SER A 148 11.77 -24.14 1.05
N LYS A 149 12.24 -24.85 2.07
CA LYS A 149 11.50 -25.99 2.67
C LYS A 149 10.47 -25.54 3.72
N ASP A 150 10.62 -24.33 4.28
CA ASP A 150 9.85 -23.82 5.42
C ASP A 150 9.17 -22.45 5.16
N GLY A 151 9.39 -21.89 3.97
CA GLY A 151 8.93 -20.58 3.52
C GLY A 151 9.58 -19.38 4.20
N ARG A 152 10.63 -19.58 4.99
CA ARG A 152 11.32 -18.55 5.80
C ARG A 152 12.80 -18.47 5.45
N THR A 153 13.45 -19.61 5.29
CA THR A 153 14.85 -19.70 4.90
C THR A 153 14.96 -20.07 3.43
N TRP A 154 15.77 -19.31 2.69
CA TRP A 154 15.84 -19.42 1.23
C TRP A 154 17.26 -19.71 0.77
N GLU A 155 17.38 -20.63 -0.19
CA GLU A 155 18.63 -20.95 -0.85
C GLU A 155 18.51 -20.61 -2.34
N LYS A 156 19.45 -19.82 -2.86
CA LYS A 156 19.52 -19.52 -4.29
C LYS A 156 20.09 -20.72 -5.04
N TYR A 157 19.48 -21.07 -6.16
CA TYR A 157 19.94 -22.19 -6.99
C TYR A 157 21.31 -21.89 -7.61
N GLU A 158 22.28 -22.79 -7.44
CA GLU A 158 23.65 -22.63 -7.98
C GLU A 158 23.70 -22.49 -9.50
N GLY A 159 22.70 -23.02 -10.22
CA GLY A 159 22.60 -22.92 -11.68
C GLY A 159 21.99 -21.61 -12.18
N ASN A 160 21.86 -20.58 -11.34
CA ASN A 160 21.33 -19.28 -11.75
C ASN A 160 22.29 -18.50 -12.68
N PRO A 161 21.76 -17.67 -13.59
CA PRO A 161 20.34 -17.50 -13.91
C PRO A 161 19.79 -18.67 -14.76
N VAL A 162 18.56 -19.09 -14.48
CA VAL A 162 17.86 -20.15 -15.24
C VAL A 162 17.39 -19.67 -16.62
N ILE A 163 17.16 -18.37 -16.78
CA ILE A 163 16.92 -17.73 -18.09
C ILE A 163 17.82 -16.50 -18.19
N PRO A 164 18.98 -16.61 -18.87
CA PRO A 164 19.78 -15.43 -19.23
C PRO A 164 18.97 -14.45 -20.07
N ASN A 165 19.31 -13.15 -20.01
CA ASN A 165 18.68 -12.16 -20.87
C ASN A 165 18.83 -12.55 -22.35
N PRO A 166 17.73 -12.68 -23.13
CA PRO A 166 17.79 -13.09 -24.53
C PRO A 166 18.17 -11.93 -25.48
N GLY A 167 18.70 -10.82 -24.98
CA GLY A 167 18.99 -9.60 -25.72
C GLY A 167 17.81 -8.64 -25.82
N VAL A 168 16.89 -8.67 -24.85
CA VAL A 168 15.72 -7.78 -24.81
C VAL A 168 15.78 -6.80 -23.64
N LYS A 169 15.18 -5.63 -23.87
CA LYS A 169 15.10 -4.55 -22.89
C LYS A 169 13.99 -4.86 -21.89
N ASP A 170 14.20 -4.45 -20.64
CA ASP A 170 13.22 -4.55 -19.56
C ASP A 170 12.69 -5.99 -19.41
N PHE A 171 13.61 -6.94 -19.18
CA PHE A 171 13.33 -8.36 -19.07
C PHE A 171 13.22 -8.75 -17.60
N ARG A 172 12.07 -8.47 -16.98
CA ARG A 172 11.91 -8.59 -15.54
C ARG A 172 10.50 -8.99 -15.08
N ASP A 173 10.39 -9.27 -13.79
CA ASP A 173 9.17 -9.51 -13.04
C ASP A 173 8.45 -10.83 -13.44
N PRO A 174 9.09 -12.00 -13.25
CA PRO A 174 8.51 -13.27 -13.66
C PRO A 174 7.37 -13.70 -12.73
N LYS A 175 6.15 -13.85 -13.29
CA LYS A 175 5.03 -14.57 -12.66
C LYS A 175 4.98 -15.99 -13.17
N VAL A 176 5.10 -16.96 -12.25
CA VAL A 176 5.06 -18.38 -12.53
C VAL A 176 3.79 -19.01 -11.95
N PHE A 177 3.23 -19.98 -12.67
CA PHE A 177 2.14 -20.83 -12.18
C PHE A 177 2.16 -22.20 -12.88
N TRP A 178 1.54 -23.20 -12.27
CA TRP A 178 1.33 -24.50 -12.90
C TRP A 178 0.08 -24.45 -13.80
N HIS A 179 0.23 -24.77 -15.09
CA HIS A 179 -0.89 -24.80 -16.03
C HIS A 179 -1.42 -26.22 -16.18
N GLU A 180 -2.58 -26.48 -15.59
CA GLU A 180 -3.14 -27.83 -15.47
C GLU A 180 -3.43 -28.50 -16.82
N GLU A 181 -3.88 -27.75 -17.82
CA GLU A 181 -4.28 -28.30 -19.12
C GLU A 181 -3.07 -28.77 -19.94
N SER A 182 -1.92 -28.08 -19.80
CA SER A 182 -0.69 -28.41 -20.53
C SER A 182 0.35 -29.14 -19.69
N LYS A 183 0.07 -29.37 -18.39
CA LYS A 183 0.90 -30.12 -17.44
C LYS A 183 2.36 -29.66 -17.41
N LYS A 184 2.54 -28.33 -17.36
CA LYS A 184 3.85 -27.69 -17.24
C LYS A 184 3.74 -26.40 -16.43
N TRP A 185 4.87 -25.96 -15.90
CA TRP A 185 5.01 -24.60 -15.40
C TRP A 185 4.97 -23.62 -16.56
N VAL A 186 4.28 -22.50 -16.36
CA VAL A 186 4.22 -21.38 -17.28
C VAL A 186 4.72 -20.15 -16.55
N MET A 187 5.54 -19.35 -17.23
CA MET A 187 5.99 -18.05 -16.78
C MET A 187 5.46 -16.98 -17.74
N VAL A 188 4.94 -15.89 -17.20
CA VAL A 188 4.79 -14.61 -17.90
C VAL A 188 5.81 -13.63 -17.32
N VAL A 189 6.55 -12.92 -18.17
CA VAL A 189 7.61 -11.99 -17.77
C VAL A 189 7.59 -10.77 -18.67
N SER A 190 7.90 -9.59 -18.12
CA SER A 190 7.94 -8.37 -18.92
C SER A 190 9.07 -8.38 -19.95
N SER A 191 8.86 -7.68 -21.06
CA SER A 191 9.83 -7.37 -22.10
C SER A 191 9.48 -6.03 -22.75
N ASN A 192 9.84 -4.91 -22.10
CA ASN A 192 9.56 -3.54 -22.55
C ASN A 192 8.06 -3.22 -22.63
N LEU A 193 7.44 -3.17 -23.81
CA LEU A 193 6.01 -2.85 -23.98
C LEU A 193 5.16 -4.10 -24.28
N SER A 194 5.72 -5.27 -23.98
CA SER A 194 5.09 -6.58 -24.17
C SER A 194 5.42 -7.49 -22.99
N VAL A 195 4.75 -8.63 -22.93
CA VAL A 195 5.09 -9.75 -22.05
C VAL A 195 5.46 -10.97 -22.88
N ARG A 196 6.35 -11.80 -22.35
CA ARG A 196 6.77 -13.06 -22.94
C ARG A 196 6.31 -14.23 -22.09
N PHE A 197 5.92 -15.31 -22.76
CA PHE A 197 5.53 -16.57 -22.14
C PHE A 197 6.64 -17.60 -22.31
N TYR A 198 6.93 -18.34 -21.24
CA TYR A 198 7.85 -19.47 -21.25
C TYR A 198 7.20 -20.68 -20.59
N GLY A 199 7.64 -21.89 -20.98
CA GLY A 199 7.17 -23.15 -20.42
C GLY A 199 8.32 -23.96 -19.83
N SER A 200 8.07 -24.67 -18.73
CA SER A 200 9.08 -25.52 -18.08
C SER A 200 8.48 -26.80 -17.49
N PRO A 201 9.17 -27.94 -17.61
CA PRO A 201 8.80 -29.13 -16.87
C PRO A 201 9.28 -29.14 -15.42
N ASP A 202 10.29 -28.32 -15.06
CA ASP A 202 11.07 -28.49 -13.82
C ASP A 202 11.52 -27.18 -13.14
N LEU A 203 10.96 -26.03 -13.54
CA LEU A 203 11.30 -24.66 -13.13
C LEU A 203 12.76 -24.21 -13.41
N LYS A 204 13.61 -25.10 -13.94
CA LYS A 204 15.03 -24.84 -14.20
C LYS A 204 15.32 -24.66 -15.68
N LYS A 205 14.63 -25.42 -16.54
CA LYS A 205 14.77 -25.37 -18.00
C LYS A 205 13.53 -24.75 -18.60
N TRP A 206 13.71 -23.67 -19.33
CA TRP A 206 12.60 -22.89 -19.88
C TRP A 206 12.71 -22.75 -21.38
N ASP A 207 11.60 -23.03 -22.07
CA ASP A 207 11.45 -22.81 -23.50
C ASP A 207 10.57 -21.59 -23.73
N PHE A 208 10.99 -20.69 -24.62
CA PHE A 208 10.15 -19.59 -25.08
C PHE A 208 8.92 -20.12 -25.81
N LEU A 209 7.74 -19.57 -25.48
CA LEU A 209 6.46 -19.98 -26.04
C LEU A 209 5.91 -18.94 -27.02
N SER A 210 5.62 -17.73 -26.52
CA SER A 210 5.05 -16.65 -27.33
C SER A 210 5.26 -15.28 -26.68
N GLU A 211 4.83 -14.22 -27.37
CA GLU A 211 4.85 -12.84 -26.88
C GLU A 211 3.47 -12.19 -27.08
N PHE A 212 3.03 -11.39 -26.11
CA PHE A 212 1.80 -10.60 -26.19
C PHE A 212 2.12 -9.13 -25.92
N GLY A 213 1.70 -8.23 -26.81
CA GLY A 213 1.94 -6.80 -26.66
C GLY A 213 1.31 -5.96 -27.77
N GLY A 214 1.57 -4.66 -27.70
CA GLY A 214 1.04 -3.68 -28.66
C GLY A 214 -0.46 -3.43 -28.52
N GLN A 215 -1.13 -3.94 -27.48
CA GLN A 215 -2.56 -3.72 -27.19
C GLN A 215 -2.71 -2.92 -25.90
N GLY A 216 -3.90 -2.35 -25.67
CA GLY A 216 -4.16 -1.51 -24.51
C GLY A 216 -3.25 -0.29 -24.47
N SER A 217 -2.97 0.21 -23.27
CA SER A 217 -2.07 1.35 -23.11
C SER A 217 -0.61 0.92 -23.32
N GLN A 218 0.11 1.72 -24.10
CA GLN A 218 1.53 1.55 -24.42
C GLN A 218 2.34 2.77 -23.95
N ALA A 219 1.80 3.52 -22.98
CA ALA A 219 2.32 4.81 -22.52
C ALA A 219 3.67 4.72 -21.80
N GLY A 220 3.97 3.56 -21.21
CA GLY A 220 5.19 3.29 -20.47
C GLY A 220 5.52 1.80 -20.49
N VAL A 221 6.71 1.47 -20.02
CA VAL A 221 7.17 0.07 -19.86
C VAL A 221 6.13 -0.75 -19.12
N TRP A 222 5.83 -1.94 -19.62
CA TRP A 222 5.00 -2.90 -18.91
C TRP A 222 5.84 -3.55 -17.82
N GLU A 223 5.30 -3.74 -16.63
CA GLU A 223 5.99 -4.30 -15.47
C GLU A 223 5.03 -5.19 -14.68
N CYS A 224 5.57 -6.04 -13.82
CA CYS A 224 4.81 -6.86 -12.88
C CYS A 224 3.59 -7.56 -13.52
N PRO A 225 3.78 -8.37 -14.58
CA PRO A 225 2.68 -9.11 -15.17
C PRO A 225 2.14 -10.13 -14.18
N ASP A 226 0.82 -10.34 -14.22
CA ASP A 226 0.18 -11.48 -13.55
C ASP A 226 -0.80 -12.14 -14.52
N LEU A 227 -0.88 -13.47 -14.50
CA LEU A 227 -1.77 -14.25 -15.35
C LEU A 227 -2.48 -15.31 -14.52
N PHE A 228 -3.80 -15.22 -14.45
CA PHE A 228 -4.63 -16.14 -13.68
C PHE A 228 -5.99 -16.34 -14.33
N GLN A 229 -6.66 -17.43 -13.98
CA GLN A 229 -7.98 -17.78 -14.46
C GLN A 229 -9.04 -17.49 -13.39
N LEU A 230 -10.16 -16.88 -13.78
CA LEU A 230 -11.27 -16.53 -12.89
C LEU A 230 -12.61 -17.07 -13.43
N PRO A 231 -13.55 -17.45 -12.54
CA PRO A 231 -14.93 -17.71 -12.92
C PRO A 231 -15.65 -16.41 -13.32
N VAL A 232 -16.54 -16.52 -14.31
CA VAL A 232 -17.40 -15.43 -14.79
C VAL A 232 -18.77 -15.58 -14.12
N ASP A 233 -19.27 -14.50 -13.52
CA ASP A 233 -20.57 -14.43 -12.83
C ASP A 233 -20.72 -15.49 -11.72
N GLY A 234 -19.60 -15.89 -11.11
CA GLY A 234 -19.56 -16.94 -10.08
C GLY A 234 -19.79 -18.36 -10.60
N ASP A 235 -19.88 -18.57 -11.91
CA ASP A 235 -20.05 -19.89 -12.52
C ASP A 235 -18.67 -20.57 -12.70
N PRO A 236 -18.33 -21.61 -11.92
CA PRO A 236 -17.03 -22.27 -12.02
C PRO A 236 -16.83 -23.02 -13.34
N ALA A 237 -17.90 -23.28 -14.11
CA ALA A 237 -17.80 -23.90 -15.43
C ALA A 237 -17.49 -22.89 -16.55
N LYS A 238 -17.65 -21.58 -16.29
CA LYS A 238 -17.34 -20.51 -17.23
C LYS A 238 -16.18 -19.71 -16.70
N LYS A 239 -15.02 -19.90 -17.29
CA LYS A 239 -13.81 -19.23 -16.86
C LYS A 239 -13.18 -18.44 -17.99
N LYS A 240 -12.48 -17.38 -17.63
CA LYS A 240 -11.65 -16.58 -18.52
C LYS A 240 -10.30 -16.33 -17.87
N TRP A 241 -9.29 -16.13 -18.70
CA TRP A 241 -7.98 -15.71 -18.27
C TRP A 241 -7.93 -14.20 -18.15
N VAL A 242 -7.24 -13.71 -17.13
CA VAL A 242 -6.94 -12.29 -16.92
C VAL A 242 -5.43 -12.12 -16.97
N LEU A 243 -4.96 -11.32 -17.93
CA LEU A 243 -3.58 -10.85 -17.97
C LEU A 243 -3.54 -9.42 -17.41
N HIS A 244 -2.89 -9.23 -16.28
CA HIS A 244 -2.62 -7.93 -15.68
C HIS A 244 -1.21 -7.48 -16.06
N VAL A 245 -1.02 -6.18 -16.31
CA VAL A 245 0.30 -5.54 -16.41
C VAL A 245 0.27 -4.16 -15.76
N SER A 246 1.33 -3.84 -15.03
CA SER A 246 1.58 -2.48 -14.55
C SER A 246 2.24 -1.66 -15.66
N ILE A 247 2.08 -0.34 -15.64
CA ILE A 247 2.63 0.60 -16.62
C ILE A 247 3.53 1.60 -15.89
N GLY A 248 4.82 1.57 -16.17
CA GLY A 248 5.81 2.43 -15.53
C GLY A 248 5.55 3.93 -15.74
N ASP A 249 6.24 4.76 -14.96
CA ASP A 249 6.06 6.23 -14.98
C ASP A 249 6.13 6.84 -16.39
N ASN A 250 5.13 7.65 -16.72
CA ASN A 250 5.01 8.32 -18.01
C ASN A 250 4.17 9.60 -17.89
N GLU A 251 4.24 10.47 -18.91
CA GLU A 251 3.52 11.74 -18.93
C GLU A 251 2.02 11.60 -19.19
N GLU A 252 1.60 10.62 -20.01
CA GLU A 252 0.20 10.44 -20.42
C GLU A 252 -0.70 10.15 -19.21
N THR A 253 -0.25 9.24 -18.36
CA THR A 253 -0.89 8.93 -17.10
C THR A 253 -0.31 9.75 -15.96
N ALA A 254 0.65 10.66 -16.17
CA ALA A 254 1.32 11.49 -15.16
C ALA A 254 1.79 10.70 -13.92
N GLY A 255 2.40 9.54 -14.16
CA GLY A 255 2.79 8.57 -13.16
C GLY A 255 2.75 7.15 -13.68
N SER A 256 2.96 6.21 -12.77
CA SER A 256 2.70 4.80 -13.03
C SER A 256 1.20 4.49 -12.91
N SER A 257 0.73 3.46 -13.61
CA SER A 257 -0.66 2.99 -13.61
C SER A 257 -0.69 1.47 -13.86
N ALA A 258 -1.85 0.88 -14.10
CA ALA A 258 -1.98 -0.54 -14.41
C ALA A 258 -3.24 -0.83 -15.24
N GLN A 259 -3.15 -1.85 -16.09
CA GLN A 259 -4.25 -2.30 -16.93
C GLN A 259 -4.39 -3.82 -16.87
N TYR A 260 -5.51 -4.31 -17.38
CA TYR A 260 -5.75 -5.74 -17.54
C TYR A 260 -6.39 -6.07 -18.89
N PHE A 261 -6.30 -7.33 -19.26
CA PHE A 261 -6.93 -7.92 -20.44
C PHE A 261 -7.71 -9.17 -20.00
N VAL A 262 -8.92 -9.34 -20.54
CA VAL A 262 -9.71 -10.56 -20.36
C VAL A 262 -9.67 -11.34 -21.67
N GLY A 263 -9.46 -12.65 -21.58
CA GLY A 263 -9.27 -13.47 -22.75
C GLY A 263 -9.11 -14.96 -22.48
N GLU A 264 -8.42 -15.62 -23.38
CA GLU A 264 -8.09 -17.05 -23.32
C GLU A 264 -6.58 -17.27 -23.33
N PHE A 265 -6.13 -18.31 -22.63
CA PHE A 265 -4.75 -18.78 -22.67
C PHE A 265 -4.72 -20.29 -22.92
N ASP A 266 -4.01 -20.72 -23.96
CA ASP A 266 -3.96 -22.13 -24.39
C ASP A 266 -2.74 -22.90 -23.84
N GLY A 267 -1.98 -22.29 -22.92
CA GLY A 267 -0.70 -22.81 -22.46
C GLY A 267 0.50 -22.38 -23.30
N VAL A 268 0.29 -21.56 -24.34
CA VAL A 268 1.31 -20.98 -25.23
C VAL A 268 1.02 -19.51 -25.51
N HIS A 269 -0.19 -19.16 -25.99
CA HIS A 269 -0.61 -17.83 -26.42
C HIS A 269 -1.77 -17.30 -25.57
N PHE A 270 -1.72 -16.00 -25.25
CA PHE A 270 -2.86 -15.26 -24.71
C PHE A 270 -3.60 -14.54 -25.84
N THR A 271 -4.92 -14.72 -25.90
CA THR A 271 -5.80 -14.06 -26.87
C THR A 271 -6.78 -13.15 -26.14
N ASN A 272 -6.68 -11.84 -26.36
CA ASN A 272 -7.56 -10.83 -25.78
C ASN A 272 -8.96 -10.89 -26.43
N ASP A 273 -10.02 -10.88 -25.63
CA ASP A 273 -11.41 -10.86 -26.10
C ASP A 273 -11.87 -9.47 -26.55
N ASN A 274 -11.17 -8.42 -26.11
CA ASN A 274 -11.54 -7.03 -26.37
C ASN A 274 -10.81 -6.47 -27.61
N PRO A 275 -11.35 -5.43 -28.26
CA PRO A 275 -10.61 -4.64 -29.23
C PRO A 275 -9.23 -4.24 -28.71
N LYS A 276 -8.24 -4.32 -29.57
CA LYS A 276 -6.83 -4.05 -29.26
C LYS A 276 -6.61 -2.68 -28.59
N GLU A 277 -7.44 -1.70 -28.91
CA GLU A 277 -7.24 -0.30 -28.51
C GLU A 277 -8.00 0.03 -27.22
N GLU A 278 -8.80 -0.91 -26.70
CA GLU A 278 -9.56 -0.75 -25.48
C GLU A 278 -8.63 -0.92 -24.27
N VAL A 279 -8.59 0.10 -23.40
CA VAL A 279 -7.80 0.07 -22.16
C VAL A 279 -8.74 -0.19 -21.00
N LEU A 280 -8.54 -1.31 -20.31
CA LEU A 280 -9.24 -1.62 -19.08
C LEU A 280 -8.30 -1.33 -17.91
N TRP A 281 -8.57 -0.24 -17.19
CA TRP A 281 -7.76 0.18 -16.05
C TRP A 281 -8.01 -0.73 -14.86
N THR A 282 -6.93 -1.12 -14.18
CA THR A 282 -7.01 -1.92 -12.95
C THR A 282 -7.50 -1.08 -11.77
N ASP A 283 -7.13 0.19 -11.72
CA ASP A 283 -7.52 1.14 -10.67
C ASP A 283 -7.55 2.56 -11.26
N TYR A 284 -8.58 3.33 -10.94
CA TYR A 284 -8.73 4.72 -11.41
C TYR A 284 -8.10 5.76 -10.48
N GLY A 285 -7.58 5.31 -9.33
CA GLY A 285 -6.72 6.10 -8.46
C GLY A 285 -5.28 6.18 -8.97
N ARG A 286 -4.39 6.72 -8.14
CA ARG A 286 -2.97 6.92 -8.51
C ARG A 286 -2.00 6.02 -7.80
N ASP A 287 -2.41 5.45 -6.69
CA ASP A 287 -1.52 4.77 -5.78
C ASP A 287 -1.91 3.29 -5.71
N PHE A 288 -1.85 2.61 -6.85
CA PHE A 288 -2.02 1.16 -6.97
C PHE A 288 -1.16 0.65 -8.13
N TYR A 289 -0.01 0.06 -7.81
CA TYR A 289 0.99 -0.37 -8.77
C TYR A 289 1.51 -1.77 -8.47
N ALA A 290 2.13 -2.43 -9.45
CA ALA A 290 2.82 -3.71 -9.27
C ALA A 290 1.95 -4.80 -8.62
N ALA A 291 0.64 -4.81 -8.90
CA ALA A 291 -0.27 -5.74 -8.26
C ALA A 291 0.06 -7.19 -8.65
N GLN A 292 0.15 -8.05 -7.65
CA GLN A 292 0.37 -9.48 -7.80
C GLN A 292 -0.63 -10.28 -6.98
N SER A 293 -1.05 -11.42 -7.50
CA SER A 293 -1.96 -12.33 -6.81
C SER A 293 -1.24 -13.49 -6.12
N TYR A 294 -1.83 -13.94 -5.01
CA TYR A 294 -1.36 -15.12 -4.27
C TYR A 294 -1.43 -16.40 -5.10
N SER A 295 -0.32 -17.11 -5.18
CA SER A 295 -0.28 -18.50 -5.63
C SER A 295 -0.78 -19.43 -4.51
N ASP A 296 -1.30 -20.60 -4.90
CA ASP A 296 -1.58 -21.73 -4.00
C ASP A 296 -2.55 -21.47 -2.83
N VAL A 297 -3.41 -20.45 -2.92
CA VAL A 297 -4.55 -20.28 -1.99
C VAL A 297 -5.39 -21.56 -2.00
N PRO A 298 -5.75 -22.14 -0.84
CA PRO A 298 -6.43 -23.43 -0.78
C PRO A 298 -7.78 -23.41 -1.49
N ALA A 299 -8.19 -24.56 -2.04
CA ALA A 299 -9.45 -24.67 -2.76
C ALA A 299 -10.68 -24.41 -1.87
N GLU A 300 -10.56 -24.62 -0.56
CA GLU A 300 -11.61 -24.33 0.43
C GLU A 300 -11.88 -22.82 0.58
N ASP A 301 -10.85 -21.99 0.39
CA ASP A 301 -11.00 -20.54 0.28
C ASP A 301 -11.43 -20.19 -1.16
N GLY A 302 -10.68 -20.68 -2.15
CA GLY A 302 -11.01 -20.57 -3.57
C GLY A 302 -10.92 -19.16 -4.15
N ARG A 303 -10.64 -18.12 -3.35
CA ARG A 303 -10.48 -16.75 -3.84
C ARG A 303 -9.15 -16.59 -4.56
N ARG A 304 -9.16 -15.77 -5.61
CA ARG A 304 -7.96 -15.14 -6.15
C ARG A 304 -7.80 -13.80 -5.43
N ILE A 305 -6.69 -13.60 -4.73
CA ILE A 305 -6.46 -12.41 -3.90
C ILE A 305 -5.19 -11.71 -4.37
N TRP A 306 -5.23 -10.40 -4.56
CA TRP A 306 -4.04 -9.60 -4.84
C TRP A 306 -3.86 -8.41 -3.89
N LEU A 307 -2.65 -7.88 -3.88
CA LEU A 307 -2.28 -6.60 -3.27
C LEU A 307 -1.43 -5.84 -4.30
N GLY A 308 -1.46 -4.52 -4.23
CA GLY A 308 -0.59 -3.64 -5.01
C GLY A 308 0.26 -2.76 -4.09
N TRP A 309 1.37 -2.28 -4.60
CA TRP A 309 2.11 -1.20 -3.98
C TRP A 309 1.27 0.08 -4.01
N MET A 310 0.93 0.59 -2.83
CA MET A 310 0.15 1.82 -2.69
C MET A 310 1.09 3.03 -2.71
N SER A 311 1.60 3.32 -3.90
CA SER A 311 2.40 4.51 -4.23
C SER A 311 2.48 4.68 -5.75
N ASN A 312 3.35 5.57 -6.22
CA ASN A 312 3.53 5.85 -7.63
C ASN A 312 5.00 6.13 -7.99
N TRP A 313 5.48 5.60 -9.11
CA TRP A 313 6.84 5.84 -9.60
C TRP A 313 7.11 7.29 -10.02
N ARG A 314 6.09 8.15 -10.13
CA ARG A 314 6.29 9.60 -10.26
C ARG A 314 6.93 10.19 -9.02
N TYR A 315 6.59 9.74 -7.82
CA TYR A 315 7.06 10.29 -6.55
C TYR A 315 7.51 9.20 -5.56
N PRO A 316 8.39 8.27 -5.99
CA PRO A 316 8.73 7.10 -5.22
C PRO A 316 9.45 7.52 -3.93
N TYR A 317 8.92 7.06 -2.80
CA TYR A 317 9.49 7.31 -1.47
C TYR A 317 9.53 8.80 -1.05
N GLN A 318 8.82 9.68 -1.75
CA GLN A 318 8.75 11.11 -1.44
C GLN A 318 7.63 11.45 -0.45
N SER A 319 6.83 10.45 -0.05
CA SER A 319 5.83 10.57 1.00
C SER A 319 6.43 11.18 2.28
N PRO A 320 5.73 12.07 2.99
CA PRO A 320 6.19 12.69 4.23
C PRO A 320 6.11 11.74 5.45
N THR A 321 6.59 10.51 5.27
CA THR A 321 6.57 9.41 6.25
C THR A 321 7.99 9.07 6.69
N GLU A 322 8.20 8.89 7.99
CA GLU A 322 9.47 8.47 8.57
C GLU A 322 9.18 7.60 9.81
N PRO A 323 9.97 6.55 10.09
CA PRO A 323 11.18 6.09 9.39
C PRO A 323 10.91 5.17 8.18
N TRP A 324 9.67 5.14 7.69
CA TRP A 324 9.19 4.21 6.67
C TRP A 324 8.70 4.92 5.40
N LYS A 325 8.69 4.22 4.27
CA LYS A 325 8.18 4.70 2.99
C LYS A 325 7.41 3.59 2.27
N GLY A 326 6.17 3.87 1.85
CA GLY A 326 5.33 2.95 1.07
C GLY A 326 4.54 1.95 1.92
N THR A 327 3.37 1.59 1.42
CA THR A 327 2.49 0.55 1.98
C THR A 327 2.01 -0.36 0.85
N LEU A 328 1.43 -1.50 1.21
CA LEU A 328 0.56 -2.24 0.29
C LEU A 328 -0.88 -1.72 0.41
N SER A 329 -1.67 -1.85 -0.66
CA SER A 329 -3.12 -1.64 -0.60
C SER A 329 -3.79 -2.71 0.27
N ILE A 330 -5.07 -2.53 0.58
CA ILE A 330 -5.83 -3.62 1.20
C ILE A 330 -5.87 -4.85 0.27
N PRO A 331 -5.89 -6.07 0.81
CA PRO A 331 -6.09 -7.27 0.01
C PRO A 331 -7.44 -7.25 -0.70
N ARG A 332 -7.45 -7.60 -1.99
CA ARG A 332 -8.67 -7.62 -2.81
C ARG A 332 -8.91 -9.00 -3.40
N ALA A 333 -10.09 -9.55 -3.16
CA ALA A 333 -10.59 -10.72 -3.85
C ALA A 333 -11.06 -10.34 -5.27
N LEU A 334 -10.73 -11.18 -6.25
CA LEU A 334 -10.99 -10.95 -7.67
C LEU A 334 -12.05 -11.89 -8.21
N SER A 335 -12.91 -11.35 -9.06
CA SER A 335 -13.87 -12.11 -9.84
C SER A 335 -14.09 -11.46 -11.20
N LEU A 336 -14.75 -12.18 -12.11
CA LEU A 336 -15.21 -11.61 -13.38
C LEU A 336 -16.73 -11.49 -13.37
N LYS A 337 -17.24 -10.38 -13.90
CA LYS A 337 -18.66 -10.10 -14.05
C LYS A 337 -18.99 -9.71 -15.48
N THR A 338 -20.11 -10.21 -15.99
CA THR A 338 -20.69 -9.72 -17.24
C THR A 338 -21.43 -8.42 -16.97
N GLU A 339 -21.00 -7.33 -17.58
CA GLU A 339 -21.64 -6.02 -17.50
C GLU A 339 -22.89 -5.93 -18.40
N GLU A 340 -23.66 -4.85 -18.27
CA GLU A 340 -24.90 -4.63 -19.03
C GLU A 340 -24.69 -4.59 -20.54
N ASP A 341 -23.50 -4.22 -21.01
CA ASP A 341 -23.12 -4.23 -22.43
C ASP A 341 -22.71 -5.62 -22.95
N GLY A 342 -22.75 -6.64 -22.07
CA GLY A 342 -22.40 -8.02 -22.36
C GLY A 342 -20.91 -8.31 -22.31
N LYS A 343 -20.06 -7.34 -21.98
CA LYS A 343 -18.61 -7.55 -21.84
C LYS A 343 -18.27 -8.08 -20.45
N VAL A 344 -17.23 -8.90 -20.37
CA VAL A 344 -16.72 -9.45 -19.11
C VAL A 344 -15.64 -8.52 -18.56
N ARG A 345 -15.76 -8.15 -17.28
CA ARG A 345 -14.87 -7.22 -16.57
C ARG A 345 -14.38 -7.78 -15.25
N LEU A 346 -13.20 -7.31 -14.86
CA LEU A 346 -12.63 -7.58 -13.54
C LEU A 346 -13.39 -6.79 -12.49
N VAL A 347 -13.76 -7.48 -11.41
CA VAL A 347 -14.37 -6.89 -10.22
C VAL A 347 -13.48 -7.20 -9.03
N GLN A 348 -13.24 -6.19 -8.20
CA GLN A 348 -12.36 -6.25 -7.04
C GLN A 348 -13.14 -5.97 -5.77
N GLN A 349 -13.08 -6.86 -4.79
CA GLN A 349 -13.72 -6.65 -3.50
C GLN A 349 -12.70 -6.68 -2.36
N PRO A 350 -12.81 -5.79 -1.35
CA PRO A 350 -12.02 -5.91 -0.14
C PRO A 350 -12.21 -7.29 0.48
N VAL A 351 -11.16 -7.88 1.03
CA VAL A 351 -11.28 -9.17 1.71
C VAL A 351 -12.17 -9.07 2.96
N GLU A 352 -12.96 -10.11 3.19
CA GLU A 352 -13.96 -10.18 4.27
C GLU A 352 -13.32 -10.09 5.67
N GLU A 353 -12.05 -10.47 5.79
CA GLU A 353 -11.25 -10.41 7.01
C GLU A 353 -11.20 -9.01 7.62
N LEU A 354 -11.29 -7.95 6.79
CA LEU A 354 -11.35 -6.56 7.26
C LEU A 354 -12.56 -6.29 8.15
N LYS A 355 -13.66 -7.04 8.00
CA LYS A 355 -14.85 -6.91 8.86
C LYS A 355 -14.54 -7.24 10.32
N ASN A 356 -13.51 -8.06 10.59
CA ASN A 356 -13.07 -8.37 11.95
C ASN A 356 -12.49 -7.14 12.68
N LEU A 357 -12.06 -6.13 11.93
CA LEU A 357 -11.54 -4.88 12.46
C LEU A 357 -12.64 -3.89 12.85
N ARG A 358 -13.88 -4.08 12.38
CA ARG A 358 -15.00 -3.18 12.69
C ARG A 358 -15.16 -2.97 14.19
N ALA A 359 -15.31 -1.72 14.58
CA ALA A 359 -15.51 -1.25 15.93
C ALA A 359 -16.50 -0.08 15.91
N GLY A 360 -17.53 -0.14 16.74
CA GLY A 360 -18.63 0.81 16.67
C GLY A 360 -19.37 0.74 15.34
N GLU A 361 -20.55 1.38 15.31
CA GLU A 361 -21.38 1.42 14.11
C GLU A 361 -22.23 2.68 14.17
N LYS A 362 -22.34 3.39 13.05
CA LYS A 362 -23.31 4.46 12.87
C LYS A 362 -23.98 4.34 11.52
N ASN A 363 -25.31 4.23 11.55
CA ASN A 363 -26.13 4.02 10.37
C ASN A 363 -27.04 5.23 10.13
N PHE A 364 -27.17 5.60 8.87
CA PHE A 364 -28.08 6.62 8.37
C PHE A 364 -28.93 6.01 7.25
N THR A 365 -30.21 6.37 7.20
CA THR A 365 -31.17 5.85 6.22
C THR A 365 -31.96 7.02 5.65
N ASP A 366 -32.16 7.00 4.33
CA ASP A 366 -32.88 8.06 3.59
C ASP A 366 -32.40 9.48 3.93
N LEU A 367 -31.08 9.67 4.03
CA LEU A 367 -30.48 10.96 4.35
C LEU A 367 -30.45 11.84 3.10
N LYS A 368 -31.39 12.78 3.02
CA LYS A 368 -31.45 13.77 1.93
C LYS A 368 -30.48 14.92 2.19
N VAL A 369 -29.66 15.25 1.20
CA VAL A 369 -28.67 16.32 1.24
C VAL A 369 -28.94 17.32 0.11
N ASP A 370 -29.02 18.59 0.48
CA ASP A 370 -29.19 19.74 -0.42
C ASP A 370 -28.35 20.89 0.16
N GLY A 371 -27.19 21.18 -0.43
CA GLY A 371 -26.12 21.96 0.20
C GLY A 371 -25.16 21.08 1.02
N SER A 372 -24.75 21.54 2.20
CA SER A 372 -23.80 20.81 3.08
C SER A 372 -24.50 20.24 4.31
N LEU A 373 -24.15 18.99 4.66
CA LEU A 373 -24.64 18.30 5.85
C LEU A 373 -23.47 17.64 6.62
N PRO A 374 -22.98 18.27 7.70
CA PRO A 374 -21.97 17.67 8.58
C PRO A 374 -22.50 16.43 9.30
N ILE A 375 -21.70 15.36 9.38
CA ILE A 375 -22.01 14.18 10.19
C ILE A 375 -21.50 14.42 11.61
N SER A 376 -22.41 14.72 12.55
CA SER A 376 -22.06 15.03 13.95
C SER A 376 -21.82 13.80 14.82
N ASP A 377 -22.44 12.69 14.45
CA ASP A 377 -22.53 11.48 15.28
C ASP A 377 -21.48 10.42 14.93
N PHE A 378 -20.59 10.73 13.99
CA PHE A 378 -19.46 9.90 13.59
C PHE A 378 -18.27 10.78 13.19
N SER A 379 -17.08 10.41 13.65
CA SER A 379 -15.82 11.04 13.23
C SER A 379 -14.69 10.04 13.42
N GLY A 380 -13.66 10.09 12.59
CA GLY A 380 -12.53 9.17 12.69
C GLY A 380 -11.46 9.44 11.63
N THR A 381 -10.29 8.83 11.82
CA THR A 381 -9.24 8.80 10.80
C THR A 381 -8.97 7.40 10.28
N THR A 382 -9.47 6.38 10.97
CA THR A 382 -9.41 4.97 10.54
C THR A 382 -10.81 4.35 10.56
N PHE A 383 -11.44 4.22 9.40
CA PHE A 383 -12.83 3.75 9.29
C PHE A 383 -13.16 3.17 7.92
N GLU A 384 -14.23 2.39 7.91
CA GLU A 384 -14.92 1.87 6.74
C GLU A 384 -16.28 2.55 6.62
N PHE A 385 -16.75 2.76 5.39
CA PHE A 385 -18.13 3.18 5.15
C PHE A 385 -18.74 2.50 3.92
N GLU A 386 -20.04 2.25 3.99
CA GLU A 386 -20.83 1.63 2.92
C GLU A 386 -22.11 2.44 2.70
N GLY A 387 -22.39 2.86 1.47
CA GLY A 387 -23.57 3.65 1.19
C GLY A 387 -24.12 3.47 -0.22
N VAL A 388 -25.40 3.80 -0.37
CA VAL A 388 -26.11 3.85 -1.65
C VAL A 388 -26.67 5.26 -1.79
N ALA A 389 -26.20 5.99 -2.80
CA ALA A 389 -26.66 7.33 -3.11
C ALA A 389 -27.52 7.32 -4.38
N GLU A 390 -28.63 8.05 -4.36
CA GLU A 390 -29.57 8.20 -5.48
C GLU A 390 -29.85 9.68 -5.74
N TRP A 391 -30.01 10.04 -7.01
CA TRP A 391 -30.30 11.41 -7.42
C TRP A 391 -31.13 11.45 -8.71
N GLU A 392 -31.87 12.54 -8.92
CA GLU A 392 -32.57 12.78 -10.18
C GLU A 392 -31.75 13.71 -11.09
N ALA A 393 -31.53 14.93 -10.62
CA ALA A 393 -30.73 15.95 -11.29
C ALA A 393 -29.92 16.71 -10.24
N LEU A 394 -28.62 16.83 -10.48
CA LEU A 394 -27.65 17.58 -9.69
C LEU A 394 -26.43 17.88 -10.56
N GLU A 395 -25.58 18.81 -10.13
CA GLU A 395 -24.29 19.09 -10.74
C GLU A 395 -23.20 18.19 -10.14
N GLU A 396 -23.19 18.06 -8.81
CA GLU A 396 -22.21 17.26 -8.08
C GLU A 396 -22.77 16.84 -6.72
N PHE A 397 -22.45 15.65 -6.25
CA PHE A 397 -22.55 15.32 -4.83
C PHE A 397 -21.28 14.63 -4.35
N GLY A 398 -21.07 14.62 -3.04
CA GLY A 398 -19.99 13.85 -2.48
C GLY A 398 -19.98 13.71 -0.96
N ILE A 399 -18.97 12.97 -0.51
CA ILE A 399 -18.59 12.77 0.88
C ILE A 399 -17.20 13.38 1.05
N ARG A 400 -17.08 14.40 1.91
CA ARG A 400 -15.81 14.98 2.33
C ARG A 400 -15.31 14.20 3.54
N LEU A 401 -14.22 13.48 3.35
CA LEU A 401 -13.52 12.67 4.34
C LEU A 401 -12.36 13.47 4.93
N ARG A 402 -11.95 13.11 6.15
CA ARG A 402 -10.81 13.74 6.86
C ARG A 402 -10.90 15.28 6.85
N LYS A 403 -12.12 15.79 7.04
CA LYS A 403 -12.46 17.19 6.84
C LYS A 403 -12.01 18.06 8.02
N SER A 404 -11.52 19.24 7.68
CA SER A 404 -11.41 20.43 8.54
C SER A 404 -11.89 21.68 7.77
N GLU A 405 -11.58 22.86 8.27
CA GLU A 405 -11.83 24.12 7.55
C GLU A 405 -10.93 24.28 6.32
N LYS A 406 -9.73 23.67 6.33
CA LYS A 406 -8.70 23.86 5.29
C LYS A 406 -8.47 22.64 4.43
N GLU A 407 -8.73 21.45 4.97
CA GLU A 407 -8.37 20.19 4.34
C GLU A 407 -9.57 19.26 4.24
N GLU A 408 -9.63 18.51 3.14
CA GLU A 408 -10.61 17.46 2.89
C GLU A 408 -10.12 16.54 1.76
N THR A 409 -10.65 15.32 1.74
CA THR A 409 -10.65 14.45 0.57
C THR A 409 -12.10 14.26 0.14
N ALA A 410 -12.47 14.73 -1.03
CA ALA A 410 -13.85 14.61 -1.51
C ALA A 410 -13.99 13.43 -2.46
N ILE A 411 -15.07 12.66 -2.30
CA ILE A 411 -15.39 11.54 -3.18
C ILE A 411 -16.84 11.66 -3.64
N GLY A 412 -17.17 11.27 -4.86
CA GLY A 412 -18.56 11.37 -5.30
C GLY A 412 -18.77 11.28 -6.80
N TYR A 413 -19.80 11.95 -7.29
CA TYR A 413 -20.18 12.00 -8.70
C TYR A 413 -20.35 13.44 -9.17
N GLN A 414 -19.91 13.72 -10.39
CA GLN A 414 -20.17 14.97 -11.11
C GLN A 414 -20.90 14.70 -12.43
N SER A 415 -21.89 15.53 -12.75
CA SER A 415 -22.62 15.44 -14.01
C SER A 415 -21.78 15.92 -15.21
N GLU A 416 -20.92 16.92 -14.99
CA GLU A 416 -19.96 17.37 -16.00
C GLU A 416 -18.98 16.23 -16.31
N GLY A 417 -18.95 15.79 -17.58
CA GLY A 417 -18.18 14.62 -17.98
C GLY A 417 -18.71 13.28 -17.50
N SER A 418 -19.84 13.25 -16.75
CA SER A 418 -20.50 12.04 -16.23
C SER A 418 -19.52 11.09 -15.58
N SER A 419 -18.99 11.47 -14.42
CA SER A 419 -17.89 10.75 -13.80
C SER A 419 -18.00 10.63 -12.29
N LEU A 420 -17.50 9.52 -11.76
CA LEU A 420 -17.15 9.39 -10.36
C LEU A 420 -15.78 10.02 -10.13
N PHE A 421 -15.51 10.47 -8.91
CA PHE A 421 -14.24 11.11 -8.59
C PHE A 421 -13.72 10.82 -7.18
N VAL A 422 -12.40 10.92 -7.07
CA VAL A 422 -11.67 11.19 -5.83
C VAL A 422 -10.88 12.48 -6.02
N ASP A 423 -11.12 13.46 -5.17
CA ASP A 423 -10.48 14.77 -5.19
C ASP A 423 -9.60 14.93 -3.96
N ARG A 424 -8.27 14.90 -4.19
CA ARG A 424 -7.26 15.12 -3.16
C ARG A 424 -6.59 16.50 -3.23
N THR A 425 -7.15 17.45 -3.97
CA THR A 425 -6.59 18.81 -4.12
C THR A 425 -6.43 19.54 -2.79
N LYS A 426 -7.25 19.20 -1.79
CA LYS A 426 -7.20 19.76 -0.43
C LYS A 426 -6.83 18.72 0.64
N SER A 427 -6.19 17.61 0.27
CA SER A 427 -5.88 16.53 1.21
C SER A 427 -4.53 16.70 1.92
N GLY A 428 -4.24 17.94 2.36
CA GLY A 428 -3.04 18.32 3.12
C GLY A 428 -1.81 18.65 2.29
N LEU A 429 -1.46 17.83 1.28
CA LEU A 429 -0.25 18.03 0.48
C LEU A 429 -0.59 18.47 -0.97
N PRO A 430 -0.43 19.75 -1.35
CA PRO A 430 -0.74 20.20 -2.71
C PRO A 430 0.31 19.75 -3.74
N SER A 431 1.58 19.68 -3.35
CA SER A 431 2.68 19.25 -4.20
C SER A 431 3.64 18.32 -3.46
N ILE A 432 4.29 17.45 -4.23
CA ILE A 432 5.32 16.52 -3.77
C ILE A 432 6.53 16.65 -4.69
N ILE A 433 7.71 16.22 -4.27
CA ILE A 433 8.85 16.12 -5.18
C ILE A 433 8.68 14.87 -6.03
N ASP A 434 8.94 14.96 -7.33
CA ASP A 434 8.93 13.80 -8.23
C ASP A 434 10.30 13.10 -8.29
N ARG A 435 10.36 11.99 -9.02
CA ARG A 435 11.58 11.21 -9.24
C ARG A 435 12.71 11.96 -9.95
N THR A 436 12.44 13.12 -10.55
CA THR A 436 13.45 13.99 -11.17
C THR A 436 13.97 15.06 -10.20
N GLY A 437 13.36 15.19 -9.03
CA GLY A 437 13.66 16.24 -8.05
C GLY A 437 12.83 17.52 -8.25
N ALA A 438 11.86 17.52 -9.16
CA ALA A 438 11.01 18.69 -9.44
C ALA A 438 9.71 18.67 -8.62
N PRO A 439 9.11 19.83 -8.30
CA PRO A 439 7.76 19.86 -7.74
C PRO A 439 6.73 19.28 -8.72
N PHE A 440 5.90 18.38 -8.21
CA PHE A 440 4.81 17.71 -8.92
C PHE A 440 3.48 17.96 -8.22
N GLU A 441 2.42 18.16 -9.01
CA GLU A 441 1.06 18.39 -8.51
C GLU A 441 0.49 17.09 -7.92
N PHE A 442 0.67 16.93 -6.60
CA PHE A 442 0.12 15.80 -5.87
C PHE A 442 -1.39 15.97 -5.67
N GLY A 443 -1.80 17.16 -5.21
CA GLY A 443 -3.19 17.50 -4.96
C GLY A 443 -3.97 17.63 -6.27
N LYS A 444 -4.60 16.55 -6.71
CA LYS A 444 -5.33 16.46 -7.97
C LYS A 444 -6.65 15.71 -7.80
N ARG A 445 -7.55 15.89 -8.77
CA ARG A 445 -8.80 15.13 -8.89
C ARG A 445 -8.65 14.04 -9.94
N PHE A 446 -9.10 12.84 -9.59
CA PHE A 446 -9.09 11.65 -10.43
C PHE A 446 -10.51 11.23 -10.71
N THR A 447 -10.78 10.81 -11.94
CA THR A 447 -12.14 10.50 -12.40
C THR A 447 -12.21 9.16 -13.10
N SER A 448 -13.40 8.56 -13.05
CA SER A 448 -13.76 7.38 -13.84
C SER A 448 -15.11 7.62 -14.53
N PRO A 449 -15.31 7.19 -15.79
CA PRO A 449 -16.60 7.29 -16.46
C PRO A 449 -17.72 6.61 -15.67
N TYR A 450 -18.87 7.29 -15.58
CA TYR A 450 -20.05 6.77 -14.90
C TYR A 450 -21.34 7.14 -15.66
N PRO A 451 -22.12 6.17 -16.13
CA PRO A 451 -23.27 6.47 -16.98
C PRO A 451 -24.32 7.34 -16.27
N PRO A 452 -24.72 8.49 -16.84
CA PRO A 452 -25.62 9.44 -16.18
C PRO A 452 -27.03 8.90 -15.95
N GLU A 453 -27.45 7.87 -16.68
CA GLU A 453 -28.73 7.19 -16.55
C GLU A 453 -28.81 6.26 -15.34
N LYS A 454 -27.68 5.82 -14.77
CA LYS A 454 -27.70 4.93 -13.59
C LYS A 454 -28.37 5.60 -12.39
N LYS A 455 -28.16 6.90 -12.19
CA LYS A 455 -28.81 7.75 -11.15
C LYS A 455 -28.74 7.22 -9.71
N GLN A 456 -27.93 6.19 -9.50
CA GLN A 456 -27.66 5.52 -8.25
C GLN A 456 -26.20 5.07 -8.29
N VAL A 457 -25.53 5.07 -7.13
CA VAL A 457 -24.20 4.47 -6.98
C VAL A 457 -24.09 3.83 -5.61
N LYS A 458 -23.50 2.62 -5.55
CA LYS A 458 -23.06 2.00 -4.30
C LYS A 458 -21.58 2.31 -4.10
N ILE A 459 -21.25 2.79 -2.91
CA ILE A 459 -19.89 3.17 -2.53
C ILE A 459 -19.51 2.36 -1.29
N HIS A 460 -18.40 1.65 -1.35
CA HIS A 460 -17.76 1.00 -0.22
C HIS A 460 -16.34 1.57 -0.10
N GLY A 461 -16.06 2.30 0.98
CA GLY A 461 -14.79 3.01 1.14
C GLY A 461 -14.07 2.67 2.44
N PHE A 462 -12.75 2.70 2.37
CA PHE A 462 -11.82 2.49 3.47
C PHE A 462 -10.93 3.72 3.60
N VAL A 463 -10.87 4.28 4.80
CA VAL A 463 -10.05 5.46 5.13
C VAL A 463 -9.09 5.08 6.24
N ASP A 464 -7.80 5.20 5.97
CA ASP A 464 -6.74 5.02 6.96
C ASP A 464 -6.04 6.37 7.22
N GLU A 465 -5.02 6.36 8.08
CA GLU A 465 -4.31 7.57 8.50
C GLU A 465 -3.76 8.39 7.32
N SER A 466 -3.43 7.74 6.19
CA SER A 466 -2.90 8.38 4.98
C SER A 466 -3.38 7.81 3.65
N SER A 467 -4.52 7.13 3.62
CA SER A 467 -5.07 6.56 2.38
C SER A 467 -6.60 6.59 2.33
N VAL A 468 -7.12 6.58 1.11
CA VAL A 468 -8.53 6.31 0.79
C VAL A 468 -8.58 5.30 -0.34
N GLU A 469 -9.25 4.18 -0.09
CA GLU A 469 -9.56 3.16 -1.10
C GLU A 469 -11.09 3.05 -1.28
N LEU A 470 -11.58 3.12 -2.52
CA LEU A 470 -13.00 3.02 -2.84
C LEU A 470 -13.28 1.83 -3.75
N PHE A 471 -14.41 1.18 -3.51
CA PHE A 471 -14.98 0.08 -4.29
C PHE A 471 -16.41 0.47 -4.67
N ILE A 472 -16.60 0.71 -5.96
CA ILE A 472 -17.85 1.22 -6.51
C ILE A 472 -18.64 0.06 -7.10
N ASN A 473 -19.95 0.02 -6.83
CA ASN A 473 -20.88 -0.97 -7.36
C ASN A 473 -20.34 -2.41 -7.22
N ASP A 474 -20.00 -2.77 -5.98
CA ASP A 474 -19.47 -4.10 -5.63
C ASP A 474 -18.11 -4.42 -6.28
N GLY A 475 -17.34 -3.41 -6.67
CA GLY A 475 -15.97 -3.55 -7.14
C GLY A 475 -15.75 -3.38 -8.64
N GLU A 476 -16.78 -2.94 -9.38
CA GLU A 476 -16.72 -2.67 -10.83
C GLU A 476 -15.69 -1.58 -11.16
N GLN A 477 -15.56 -0.59 -10.28
CA GLN A 477 -14.55 0.45 -10.38
C GLN A 477 -13.92 0.66 -9.00
N VAL A 478 -12.61 0.88 -8.98
CA VAL A 478 -11.86 1.10 -7.74
C VAL A 478 -10.97 2.32 -7.83
N PHE A 479 -10.72 2.96 -6.70
CA PHE A 479 -9.81 4.09 -6.57
C PHE A 479 -8.90 3.89 -5.37
N SER A 480 -7.58 3.96 -5.55
CA SER A 480 -6.59 3.96 -4.47
C SER A 480 -5.79 5.24 -4.47
N ASN A 481 -5.83 5.98 -3.36
CA ASN A 481 -5.14 7.26 -3.27
C ASN A 481 -4.52 7.45 -1.89
N LEU A 482 -3.25 7.85 -1.88
CA LEU A 482 -2.60 8.42 -0.71
C LEU A 482 -3.15 9.82 -0.47
N ILE A 483 -3.34 10.14 0.81
CA ILE A 483 -3.75 11.44 1.33
C ILE A 483 -2.85 11.82 2.52
N TYR A 484 -2.57 13.10 2.72
CA TYR A 484 -1.70 13.57 3.81
C TYR A 484 -2.37 14.68 4.62
N THR A 485 -3.68 14.55 4.84
CA THR A 485 -4.43 15.43 5.73
C THR A 485 -3.84 15.37 7.14
N ASN A 486 -3.97 16.45 7.88
CA ASN A 486 -3.57 16.52 9.26
C ASN A 486 -4.11 15.31 10.08
N PRO A 487 -3.26 14.64 10.88
CA PRO A 487 -3.66 13.47 11.68
C PRO A 487 -4.83 13.69 12.64
N ALA A 488 -5.12 14.93 13.03
CA ALA A 488 -6.28 15.25 13.88
C ALA A 488 -7.60 15.46 13.09
N ASN A 489 -7.54 15.62 11.76
CA ASN A 489 -8.73 15.85 10.94
C ASN A 489 -9.56 14.58 10.84
N ARG A 490 -10.78 14.63 11.37
CA ARG A 490 -11.62 13.44 11.56
C ARG A 490 -13.09 13.64 11.19
N ASN A 491 -13.46 14.84 10.75
CA ASN A 491 -14.85 15.14 10.45
C ASN A 491 -15.24 14.59 9.08
N ILE A 492 -16.54 14.36 8.92
CA ILE A 492 -17.16 13.93 7.67
C ILE A 492 -18.29 14.90 7.35
N GLU A 493 -18.42 15.28 6.08
CA GLU A 493 -19.52 16.11 5.59
C GLU A 493 -20.04 15.54 4.28
N LEU A 494 -21.36 15.42 4.16
CA LEU A 494 -22.02 15.15 2.89
C LEU A 494 -22.35 16.46 2.21
N TYR A 495 -22.30 16.51 0.88
CA TYR A 495 -22.72 17.69 0.15
C TYR A 495 -23.39 17.36 -1.19
N SER A 496 -24.17 18.32 -1.68
CA SER A 496 -24.78 18.28 -3.00
C SER A 496 -24.93 19.70 -3.58
N ASN A 497 -24.60 19.85 -4.86
CA ASN A 497 -24.68 21.10 -5.63
C ASN A 497 -25.58 20.90 -6.85
N GLY A 498 -26.35 21.93 -7.23
CA GLY A 498 -27.21 21.89 -8.42
C GLY A 498 -28.44 20.98 -8.31
N GLY A 499 -28.70 20.41 -7.13
CA GLY A 499 -29.86 19.56 -6.85
C GLY A 499 -29.60 18.62 -5.67
N PRO A 500 -30.63 17.92 -5.15
CA PRO A 500 -30.48 17.06 -3.99
C PRO A 500 -29.99 15.64 -4.35
N VAL A 501 -29.26 15.03 -3.42
CA VAL A 501 -28.96 13.59 -3.39
C VAL A 501 -29.62 12.96 -2.17
N THR A 502 -30.03 11.70 -2.25
CA THR A 502 -30.50 10.92 -1.11
C THR A 502 -29.57 9.73 -0.90
N PHE A 503 -28.94 9.65 0.27
CA PHE A 503 -28.25 8.44 0.70
C PHE A 503 -29.28 7.48 1.30
N LYS A 504 -29.70 6.49 0.52
CA LYS A 504 -30.68 5.46 0.94
C LYS A 504 -30.18 4.67 2.13
N SER A 505 -28.90 4.34 2.12
CA SER A 505 -28.17 3.83 3.27
C SER A 505 -26.80 4.48 3.32
N LEU A 506 -26.30 4.73 4.52
CA LEU A 506 -24.91 5.11 4.75
C LEU A 506 -24.50 4.63 6.15
N ASN A 507 -23.60 3.65 6.18
CA ASN A 507 -23.12 3.01 7.39
C ASN A 507 -21.64 3.33 7.55
N PHE A 508 -21.22 3.62 8.78
CA PHE A 508 -19.83 3.84 9.14
C PHE A 508 -19.41 2.89 10.26
N TYR A 509 -18.20 2.37 10.16
CA TYR A 509 -17.57 1.52 11.17
C TYR A 509 -16.17 2.06 11.41
N HIS A 510 -15.78 2.32 12.66
CA HIS A 510 -14.35 2.52 12.93
C HIS A 510 -13.63 1.20 12.70
N LEU A 511 -12.34 1.26 12.36
CA LEU A 511 -11.50 0.07 12.23
C LEU A 511 -10.43 0.05 13.31
N LYS A 512 -10.21 -1.13 13.90
CA LYS A 512 -9.11 -1.41 14.82
C LYS A 512 -7.79 -1.46 14.06
N SER A 513 -6.71 -1.11 14.73
CA SER A 513 -5.36 -1.35 14.23
C SER A 513 -5.05 -2.84 14.18
N THR A 514 -4.28 -3.27 13.19
CA THR A 514 -3.73 -4.62 13.07
C THR A 514 -2.33 -4.75 13.69
N TRP A 515 -1.69 -3.64 14.05
CA TRP A 515 -0.33 -3.61 14.62
C TRP A 515 -0.29 -3.76 16.14
N ARG A 516 -1.38 -3.36 16.81
CA ARG A 516 -1.45 -3.29 18.26
C ARG A 516 -2.67 -4.02 18.79
N LYS A 517 -2.54 -4.54 20.01
CA LYS A 517 -3.69 -5.12 20.70
C LYS A 517 -4.75 -4.03 20.93
N SER A 518 -5.99 -4.35 20.56
CA SER A 518 -7.10 -3.44 20.83
C SER A 518 -7.18 -3.13 22.33
N PRO A 519 -7.31 -1.84 22.72
CA PRO A 519 -7.41 -1.48 24.12
C PRO A 519 -8.69 -2.04 24.73
N LYS A 520 -8.71 -2.19 26.07
CA LYS A 520 -9.95 -2.48 26.80
C LYS A 520 -10.97 -1.38 26.50
N THR A 521 -12.26 -1.73 26.56
CA THR A 521 -13.36 -0.80 26.32
C THR A 521 -13.15 0.50 27.12
N ASP A 522 -13.25 1.64 26.43
CA ASP A 522 -13.13 3.01 26.99
C ASP A 522 -11.76 3.42 27.55
N GLN A 523 -10.70 2.67 27.24
CA GLN A 523 -9.33 3.07 27.53
C GLN A 523 -8.71 3.81 26.34
N ALA A 524 -8.24 5.04 26.59
CA ALA A 524 -7.43 5.77 25.63
C ALA A 524 -6.08 5.05 25.49
N GLU A 525 -5.59 4.96 24.26
CA GLU A 525 -4.35 4.28 23.89
C GLU A 525 -3.23 5.28 23.66
N ARG A 526 -3.52 6.35 22.92
CA ARG A 526 -2.54 7.39 22.57
C ARG A 526 -3.19 8.75 22.37
N VAL A 527 -2.38 9.79 22.51
CA VAL A 527 -2.71 11.17 22.12
C VAL A 527 -2.07 11.41 20.75
N VAL A 528 -2.84 11.89 19.78
CA VAL A 528 -2.34 12.27 18.45
C VAL A 528 -2.47 13.78 18.29
N VAL A 529 -1.35 14.45 18.04
CA VAL A 529 -1.28 15.89 17.78
C VAL A 529 -1.33 16.18 16.29
N ASN A 530 -1.90 17.34 15.96
CA ASN A 530 -2.04 17.80 14.58
C ASN A 530 -0.69 18.27 14.00
N ASP A 531 0.15 18.89 14.82
CA ASP A 531 1.46 19.42 14.52
C ASP A 531 2.47 18.75 15.47
N LYS A 532 3.58 18.20 14.96
CA LYS A 532 4.72 17.80 15.80
C LYS A 532 5.70 18.95 16.05
N THR A 533 5.72 19.90 15.13
CA THR A 533 6.57 21.08 15.17
C THR A 533 5.74 22.32 14.81
N ILE A 534 5.96 23.41 15.53
CA ILE A 534 5.30 24.70 15.30
C ILE A 534 6.36 25.80 15.29
N ASP A 535 6.42 26.57 14.21
CA ASP A 535 7.24 27.77 14.13
C ASP A 535 6.35 29.01 14.33
N LEU A 536 6.81 29.94 15.17
CA LEU A 536 6.13 31.19 15.52
C LEU A 536 7.12 32.35 15.55
N LYS A 537 6.65 33.55 15.28
CA LYS A 537 7.34 34.79 15.66
C LYS A 537 6.96 35.23 17.07
N VAL A 538 7.77 36.09 17.68
CA VAL A 538 7.39 36.74 18.94
C VAL A 538 6.07 37.50 18.77
N GLY A 539 5.10 37.21 19.63
CA GLY A 539 3.75 37.77 19.60
C GLY A 539 2.76 37.05 18.69
N GLU A 540 3.23 36.15 17.80
CA GLU A 540 2.37 35.34 16.95
C GLU A 540 1.63 34.27 17.75
N SER A 541 0.44 33.88 17.28
CA SER A 541 -0.33 32.79 17.87
C SER A 541 -0.80 31.80 16.81
N LYS A 542 -0.76 30.50 17.14
CA LYS A 542 -1.27 29.41 16.29
C LYS A 542 -2.18 28.49 17.12
N GLU A 543 -3.29 28.08 16.52
CA GLU A 543 -4.13 27.02 17.08
C GLU A 543 -3.52 25.65 16.78
N THR A 544 -3.47 24.78 17.79
CA THR A 544 -3.10 23.37 17.69
C THR A 544 -4.26 22.49 18.19
N GLN A 545 -4.25 21.22 17.80
CA GLN A 545 -5.27 20.26 18.19
C GLN A 545 -4.63 18.91 18.51
N ALA A 546 -5.18 18.24 19.51
CA ALA A 546 -4.90 16.85 19.79
C ALA A 546 -6.21 16.07 19.87
N ILE A 547 -6.11 14.77 19.60
CA ILE A 547 -7.20 13.82 19.69
C ILE A 547 -6.76 12.60 20.48
N LEU A 548 -7.71 11.95 21.14
CA LEU A 548 -7.48 10.67 21.77
C LEU A 548 -7.83 9.54 20.80
N LYS A 549 -6.99 8.52 20.81
CA LYS A 549 -7.24 7.24 20.13
C LYS A 549 -7.58 6.16 21.16
N PRO A 550 -8.34 5.13 20.77
CA PRO A 550 -8.93 4.90 19.44
C PRO A 550 -10.07 5.86 19.11
N ASP A 551 -10.47 5.95 17.84
CA ASP A 551 -11.54 6.87 17.41
C ASP A 551 -12.93 6.51 18.00
N PHE A 552 -13.11 5.26 18.41
CA PHE A 552 -14.34 4.69 18.97
C PHE A 552 -14.41 4.72 20.51
N LEU A 553 -13.70 5.65 21.17
CA LEU A 553 -13.86 5.89 22.60
C LEU A 553 -15.29 6.39 22.91
N LYS A 554 -16.02 5.73 23.83
CA LYS A 554 -17.40 6.13 24.16
C LYS A 554 -17.46 7.43 24.97
N GLU A 555 -16.54 7.58 25.91
CA GLU A 555 -16.44 8.79 26.72
C GLU A 555 -15.47 9.79 26.09
N LYS A 556 -15.95 11.00 25.83
CA LYS A 556 -15.09 12.12 25.49
C LYS A 556 -14.28 12.48 26.73
N LYS A 557 -13.01 12.07 26.75
CA LYS A 557 -12.06 12.47 27.78
C LYS A 557 -11.40 13.78 27.36
N ASP A 558 -11.24 14.68 28.32
CA ASP A 558 -10.55 15.94 28.08
C ASP A 558 -9.05 15.70 27.85
N ILE A 559 -8.49 16.47 26.92
CA ILE A 559 -7.05 16.60 26.73
C ILE A 559 -6.60 17.85 27.46
N VAL A 560 -5.52 17.75 28.22
CA VAL A 560 -4.91 18.89 28.93
C VAL A 560 -3.63 19.29 28.21
N TRP A 561 -3.54 20.57 27.86
CA TRP A 561 -2.33 21.15 27.27
C TRP A 561 -1.50 21.85 28.33
N LYS A 562 -0.18 21.59 28.34
CA LYS A 562 0.76 22.18 29.31
C LYS A 562 2.05 22.61 28.63
N SER A 563 2.66 23.67 29.13
CA SER A 563 4.05 24.02 28.87
C SER A 563 4.74 24.39 30.18
N GLU A 564 5.98 23.97 30.35
CA GLU A 564 6.85 24.37 31.47
C GLU A 564 7.84 25.47 31.04
N SER A 565 7.73 25.96 29.80
CA SER A 565 8.63 26.96 29.22
C SER A 565 8.06 28.37 29.34
N ASP A 566 8.94 29.36 29.54
CA ASP A 566 8.60 30.79 29.49
C ASP A 566 8.76 31.38 28.06
N VAL A 567 9.06 30.55 27.07
CA VAL A 567 9.15 30.89 25.64
C VAL A 567 7.76 31.01 25.01
N VAL A 568 6.76 30.27 25.51
CA VAL A 568 5.41 30.22 24.95
C VAL A 568 4.33 30.34 26.04
N GLU A 569 3.18 30.88 25.67
CA GLU A 569 1.95 30.80 26.45
C GLU A 569 1.00 29.81 25.78
N VAL A 570 0.43 28.87 26.55
CA VAL A 570 -0.53 27.89 26.05
C VAL A 570 -1.88 28.11 26.71
N THR A 571 -2.88 28.48 25.90
CA THR A 571 -4.26 28.67 26.34
C THR A 571 -5.13 27.56 25.79
N GLN A 572 -5.60 26.67 26.66
CA GLN A 572 -6.48 25.59 26.26
C GLN A 572 -7.86 26.11 25.84
N THR A 573 -8.39 25.56 24.75
CA THR A 573 -9.73 25.83 24.24
C THR A 573 -10.56 24.54 24.24
N LYS A 574 -11.68 24.49 23.50
CA LYS A 574 -12.60 23.35 23.49
C LYS A 574 -12.11 22.23 22.56
N ASP A 575 -12.66 21.04 22.73
CA ASP A 575 -12.50 19.91 21.79
C ASP A 575 -11.04 19.50 21.52
N GLY A 576 -10.23 19.51 22.59
CA GLY A 576 -8.82 19.10 22.54
C GLY A 576 -7.88 20.11 21.87
N LYS A 577 -8.34 21.34 21.63
CA LYS A 577 -7.56 22.42 21.02
C LYS A 577 -6.87 23.31 22.05
N ALA A 578 -5.82 24.01 21.60
CA ALA A 578 -5.16 25.05 22.36
C ALA A 578 -4.62 26.13 21.42
N VAL A 579 -4.49 27.36 21.92
CA VAL A 579 -3.78 28.46 21.25
C VAL A 579 -2.42 28.60 21.90
N ILE A 580 -1.37 28.53 21.07
CA ILE A 580 0.03 28.72 21.49
C ILE A 580 0.45 30.09 21.02
N LYS A 581 1.03 30.90 21.91
CA LYS A 581 1.56 32.22 21.60
C LYS A 581 3.06 32.27 21.88
N GLY A 582 3.85 32.75 20.92
CA GLY A 582 5.27 32.99 21.12
C GLY A 582 5.51 34.23 22.00
N LEU A 583 6.25 34.09 23.10
CA LEU A 583 6.52 35.18 24.04
C LEU A 583 7.91 35.78 23.87
N LYS A 584 8.91 34.95 23.60
CA LYS A 584 10.30 35.36 23.38
C LYS A 584 11.03 34.32 22.52
N PRO A 585 12.15 34.67 21.86
CA PRO A 585 12.88 33.71 21.04
C PRO A 585 13.37 32.51 21.85
N GLY A 586 13.29 31.32 21.27
CA GLY A 586 13.72 30.08 21.90
C GLY A 586 12.96 28.85 21.43
N GLN A 587 13.23 27.72 22.06
CA GLN A 587 12.51 26.47 21.86
C GLN A 587 11.70 26.14 23.12
N ALA A 588 10.46 25.68 22.93
CA ALA A 588 9.63 25.12 23.99
C ALA A 588 9.13 23.74 23.61
N GLU A 589 9.00 22.86 24.60
CA GLU A 589 8.19 21.66 24.49
C GLU A 589 6.83 21.92 25.13
N ILE A 590 5.76 21.62 24.41
CA ILE A 590 4.41 21.60 24.94
C ILE A 590 3.89 20.17 24.92
N THR A 591 3.11 19.81 25.94
CA THR A 591 2.58 18.45 26.11
C THR A 591 1.07 18.48 26.03
N ALA A 592 0.51 17.67 25.13
CA ALA A 592 -0.89 17.27 25.14
C ALA A 592 -1.01 15.95 25.91
N ALA A 593 -1.83 15.92 26.95
CA ALA A 593 -1.99 14.75 27.79
C ALA A 593 -3.46 14.37 27.95
N ASP A 594 -3.74 13.09 28.16
CA ASP A 594 -5.05 12.68 28.66
C ASP A 594 -5.32 13.23 30.07
N SER A 595 -6.57 13.21 30.51
CA SER A 595 -6.96 13.67 31.86
C SER A 595 -6.18 13.03 33.02
N THR A 596 -5.60 11.83 32.84
CA THR A 596 -4.79 11.17 33.87
C THR A 596 -3.30 11.56 33.82
N GLY A 597 -2.85 12.20 32.74
CA GLY A 597 -1.45 12.54 32.51
C GLY A 597 -0.55 11.35 32.18
N LYS A 598 -1.13 10.16 31.95
CA LYS A 598 -0.36 8.93 31.69
C LYS A 598 -0.01 8.77 30.23
N ILE A 599 -0.86 9.29 29.34
CA ILE A 599 -0.68 9.19 27.90
C ILE A 599 -0.48 10.60 27.38
N THR A 600 0.65 10.83 26.74
CA THR A 600 1.09 12.15 26.33
C THR A 600 1.64 12.16 24.92
N SER A 601 1.52 13.29 24.25
CA SER A 601 2.26 13.60 23.04
C SER A 601 2.90 14.97 23.18
N GLN A 602 4.11 15.11 22.66
CA GLN A 602 4.86 16.36 22.68
C GLN A 602 4.76 17.08 21.33
N VAL A 603 4.85 18.41 21.39
CA VAL A 603 4.99 19.30 20.24
C VAL A 603 6.14 20.25 20.53
N THR A 604 7.11 20.29 19.62
CA THR A 604 8.23 21.23 19.69
C THR A 604 7.81 22.56 19.07
N VAL A 605 7.98 23.65 19.79
CA VAL A 605 7.66 25.01 19.33
C VAL A 605 8.95 25.82 19.23
N PHE A 606 9.24 26.34 18.04
CA PHE A 606 10.32 27.29 17.80
C PHE A 606 9.74 28.70 17.70
N VAL A 607 10.23 29.60 18.55
CA VAL A 607 9.89 31.02 18.49
C VAL A 607 11.10 31.79 17.99
N VAL A 608 10.92 32.49 16.87
CA VAL A 608 11.92 33.37 16.26
C VAL A 608 11.53 34.84 16.45
N GLU A 609 12.45 35.76 16.21
CA GLU A 609 12.21 37.21 16.35
C GLU A 609 11.08 37.75 15.46
#